data_AF-A0A381FQS6-F1
#
_entry.id   AF-A0A381FQS6-F1
#
_cell.length_a   1.000
_cell.length_b   1.000
_cell.length_c   1.000
_cell.angle_alpha   90.00
_cell.angle_beta   90.00
_cell.angle_gamma   90.00
#
_symmetry.space_group_name_H-M   'P 1'
#
loop_
_entity.id
_entity.type
_entity.pdbx_description
1 polymer ?
#
loop_
_entity_poly.entity_id
_entity_poly.type
_entity_poly.pdbx_seq_one_letter_code
_entity_poly.pdbx_strand_id
1 'polypeptide(L)'
;MKKLIISIVALFGIFNIKAQENTSSEQPKKLTFDEANLVSSYYKQDGNNSAVTGGTGSEKLTDVSNTIDVTMVKYDKKDRKNKFNFSVGIDHYTSASSDMIDLKVH
;
A
#
# COMPACT_ATOMS: atom_id res chain seq x y z
N MET A 1 0.62 65.94 0.92
CA MET A 1 -0.56 65.62 0.07
C MET A 1 -0.19 64.85 -1.20
N LYS A 2 0.73 65.31 -2.04
CA LYS A 2 1.11 64.60 -3.30
C LYS A 2 1.62 63.16 -3.10
N LYS A 3 2.39 62.90 -2.04
CA LYS A 3 2.92 61.56 -1.72
C LYS A 3 1.84 60.54 -1.30
N LEU A 4 0.76 61.02 -0.65
CA LEU A 4 -0.39 60.20 -0.27
C LEU A 4 -1.20 59.76 -1.51
N ILE A 5 -1.38 60.66 -2.47
CA ILE A 5 -2.11 60.37 -3.72
C ILE A 5 -1.38 59.30 -4.53
N ILE A 6 -0.05 59.39 -4.64
CA ILE A 6 0.78 58.40 -5.34
C ILE A 6 0.68 57.03 -4.66
N SER A 7 0.68 56.99 -3.33
CA SER A 7 0.52 55.75 -2.56
C SER A 7 -0.83 55.09 -2.78
N ILE A 8 -1.90 55.88 -2.89
CA ILE A 8 -3.26 55.38 -3.12
C ILE A 8 -3.39 54.82 -4.54
N VAL A 9 -2.87 55.53 -5.55
CA VAL A 9 -2.88 55.07 -6.94
C VAL A 9 -2.06 53.78 -7.11
N ALA A 10 -0.91 53.69 -6.45
CA ALA A 10 -0.10 52.47 -6.44
C ALA A 10 -0.83 51.29 -5.80
N LEU A 11 -1.57 51.52 -4.71
CA LEU A 11 -2.35 50.48 -4.03
C LEU A 11 -3.53 49.99 -4.88
N PHE A 12 -4.20 50.88 -5.62
CA PHE A 12 -5.29 50.53 -6.52
C PHE A 12 -4.83 49.81 -7.80
N GLY A 13 -3.58 50.02 -8.24
CA GLY A 13 -3.02 49.35 -9.42
C GLY A 13 -2.86 47.84 -9.27
N ILE A 14 -2.74 47.33 -8.03
CA ILE A 14 -2.51 45.91 -7.73
C ILE A 14 -3.77 45.05 -8.00
N PHE A 15 -4.97 45.65 -8.02
CA PHE A 15 -6.23 44.92 -8.24
C PHE A 15 -6.46 44.46 -9.68
N ASN A 16 -5.63 44.87 -10.65
CA ASN A 16 -5.77 44.49 -12.07
C ASN A 16 -4.80 43.40 -12.53
N ILE A 17 -4.08 42.76 -11.62
CA ILE A 17 -3.18 41.65 -11.97
C ILE A 17 -4.05 40.43 -12.32
N LYS A 18 -4.23 40.17 -13.62
CA LYS A 18 -4.79 38.90 -14.11
C LYS A 18 -3.73 37.81 -13.93
N ALA A 19 -4.08 36.74 -13.22
CA ALA A 19 -3.24 35.55 -13.15
C ALA A 19 -3.12 34.91 -14.54
N GLN A 20 -1.95 34.37 -14.87
CA GLN A 20 -1.70 33.68 -16.14
C GLN A 20 -2.69 32.52 -16.30
N GLU A 21 -3.45 32.49 -17.40
CA GLU A 21 -4.18 31.29 -17.81
C GLU A 21 -3.15 30.28 -18.33
N ASN A 22 -2.91 29.23 -17.54
CA ASN A 22 -2.14 28.09 -17.97
C ASN A 22 -2.91 27.37 -19.10
N THR A 23 -2.63 27.72 -20.35
CA THR A 23 -3.08 27.00 -21.55
C THR A 23 -2.17 25.82 -21.89
N SER A 24 -1.40 25.34 -20.92
CA SER A 24 -0.72 24.06 -21.02
C SER A 24 -1.79 22.97 -21.00
N SER A 25 -2.03 22.36 -22.17
CA SER A 25 -2.76 21.10 -22.29
C SER A 25 -1.97 20.02 -21.55
N GLU A 26 -2.17 19.95 -20.23
CA GLU A 26 -1.58 18.93 -19.40
C GLU A 26 -2.07 17.57 -19.89
N GLN A 27 -1.17 16.84 -20.52
CA GLN A 27 -1.44 15.50 -21.01
C GLN A 27 -1.87 14.64 -19.82
N PRO A 28 -2.97 13.88 -19.93
CA PRO A 28 -3.41 13.02 -18.84
C PRO A 28 -2.29 12.04 -18.48
N LYS A 29 -1.76 12.18 -17.26
CA LYS A 29 -0.77 11.24 -16.69
C LYS A 29 -1.41 9.86 -16.64
N LYS A 30 -0.89 8.95 -17.46
CA LYS A 30 -1.32 7.54 -17.53
C LYS A 30 -1.00 6.84 -16.21
N LEU A 31 -1.65 5.70 -15.98
CA LEU A 31 -1.31 4.80 -14.88
C LEU A 31 0.13 4.33 -15.07
N THR A 32 0.98 4.50 -14.05
CA THR A 32 2.39 4.11 -14.07
C THR A 32 2.66 3.08 -12.98
N PHE A 33 3.52 2.11 -13.28
CA PHE A 33 4.08 1.20 -12.28
C PHE A 33 4.97 1.98 -11.31
N ASP A 34 4.80 1.77 -10.00
CA ASP A 34 5.62 2.39 -8.96
C ASP A 34 6.63 1.38 -8.42
N GLU A 35 6.13 0.27 -7.89
CA GLU A 35 6.94 -0.78 -7.28
C GLU A 35 6.26 -2.15 -7.34
N ALA A 36 7.07 -3.21 -7.29
CA ALA A 36 6.62 -4.57 -7.01
C ALA A 36 7.52 -5.16 -5.94
N ASN A 37 6.91 -5.77 -4.92
CA ASN A 37 7.58 -6.43 -3.83
C ASN A 37 7.28 -7.93 -3.86
N LEU A 38 8.32 -8.75 -3.66
CA LEU A 38 8.18 -10.18 -3.44
C LEU A 38 8.52 -10.45 -1.97
N VAL A 39 7.54 -10.92 -1.21
CA VAL A 39 7.68 -11.23 0.21
C VAL A 39 7.57 -12.74 0.38
N SER A 40 8.63 -13.36 0.88
CA SER A 40 8.66 -14.79 1.17
C SER A 40 8.92 -15.00 2.66
N SER A 41 8.10 -15.83 3.31
CA SER A 41 8.32 -16.24 4.70
C SER A 41 8.40 -17.74 4.83
N TYR A 42 9.30 -18.18 5.71
CA TYR A 42 9.53 -19.58 6.03
C TYR A 42 9.55 -19.74 7.53
N TYR A 43 8.69 -20.61 8.04
CA TYR A 43 8.69 -21.01 9.44
C TYR A 43 8.71 -22.54 9.52
N LYS A 44 9.56 -23.05 10.41
CA LYS A 44 9.62 -24.49 10.70
C LYS A 44 9.80 -24.68 12.19
N GLN A 45 8.98 -25.58 12.72
CA GLN A 45 9.07 -26.08 14.08
C GLN A 45 9.22 -27.59 14.04
N ASP A 46 10.03 -28.11 14.94
CA ASP A 46 10.21 -29.55 15.15
C ASP A 46 10.40 -29.79 16.65
N GLY A 47 9.81 -30.86 17.16
CA GLY A 47 9.72 -31.12 18.59
C GLY A 47 8.88 -32.35 18.89
N ASN A 48 8.95 -32.82 20.15
CA ASN A 48 8.29 -34.04 20.59
C ASN A 48 7.41 -33.84 21.85
N ASN A 49 7.10 -32.60 22.20
CA ASN A 49 6.30 -32.25 23.38
C ASN A 49 4.91 -31.75 22.98
N SER A 50 4.25 -32.45 22.05
CA SER A 50 2.93 -32.08 21.53
C SER A 50 1.89 -31.83 22.63
N ALA A 51 1.33 -30.62 22.63
CA ALA A 51 0.25 -30.22 23.53
C ALA A 51 -1.06 -30.98 23.27
N VAL A 52 -1.32 -31.41 22.03
CA VAL A 52 -2.56 -32.13 21.67
C VAL A 52 -2.59 -33.56 22.21
N THR A 53 -1.43 -34.16 22.48
CA THR A 53 -1.28 -35.54 22.95
C THR A 53 -0.87 -35.62 24.43
N GLY A 54 -1.07 -34.54 25.20
CA GLY A 54 -0.77 -34.54 26.64
C GLY A 54 0.72 -34.43 26.99
N GLY A 55 1.55 -33.86 26.10
CA GLY A 55 2.97 -33.61 26.34
C GLY A 55 3.93 -34.64 25.74
N THR A 56 3.44 -35.55 24.89
CA THR A 56 4.30 -36.51 24.16
C THR A 56 3.80 -36.68 22.74
N GLY A 57 4.58 -36.28 21.73
CA GLY A 57 4.21 -36.39 20.31
C GLY A 57 4.77 -35.26 19.45
N SER A 58 4.65 -35.40 18.13
CA SER A 58 5.27 -34.50 17.15
C SER A 58 4.70 -33.08 17.15
N GLU A 59 5.58 -32.09 17.24
CA GLU A 59 5.29 -30.65 17.12
C GLU A 59 5.70 -30.11 15.73
N LYS A 60 5.87 -31.01 14.76
CA LYS A 60 6.35 -30.66 13.43
C LYS A 60 5.36 -29.72 12.75
N LEU A 61 5.81 -28.52 12.43
CA LEU A 61 5.06 -27.50 11.70
C LEU A 61 5.97 -26.92 10.63
N THR A 62 5.43 -26.72 9.43
CA THR A 62 6.14 -26.01 8.36
C THR A 62 5.16 -25.10 7.67
N ASP A 63 5.53 -23.84 7.54
CA ASP A 63 4.77 -22.81 6.87
C ASP A 63 5.67 -22.12 5.85
N VAL A 64 5.18 -22.07 4.62
CA VAL A 64 5.85 -21.41 3.50
C VAL A 64 4.83 -20.49 2.85
N SER A 65 5.07 -19.18 2.90
CA SER A 65 4.21 -18.18 2.30
C SER A 65 4.99 -17.34 1.31
N ASN A 66 4.37 -17.06 0.17
CA ASN A 66 4.89 -16.15 -0.85
C ASN A 66 3.79 -15.17 -1.25
N THR A 67 4.08 -13.89 -1.14
CA THR A 67 3.19 -12.81 -1.55
C THR A 67 3.87 -11.91 -2.56
N ILE A 68 3.14 -11.55 -3.61
CA ILE A 68 3.54 -10.54 -4.58
C ILE A 68 2.62 -9.34 -4.38
N ASP A 69 3.23 -8.20 -4.09
CA ASP A 69 2.55 -6.92 -3.95
C ASP A 69 2.95 -6.00 -5.10
N VAL A 70 1.98 -5.42 -5.79
CA VAL A 70 2.18 -4.49 -6.89
C VAL A 70 1.49 -3.17 -6.57
N THR A 71 2.27 -2.09 -6.60
CA THR A 71 1.76 -0.72 -6.42
C THR A 71 1.78 0.00 -7.77
N MET A 72 0.61 0.49 -8.19
CA MET A 72 0.48 1.39 -9.34
C MET A 72 0.04 2.78 -8.88
N VAL A 73 0.48 3.80 -9.61
CA VAL A 73 0.17 5.19 -9.32
C VAL A 73 -0.51 5.84 -10.51
N LYS A 74 -1.53 6.65 -10.23
CA LYS A 74 -2.18 7.51 -11.23
C LYS A 74 -2.39 8.90 -10.68
N TYR A 75 -2.08 9.90 -11.48
CA TYR A 75 -2.44 11.28 -11.19
C TYR A 75 -3.80 11.60 -11.81
N ASP A 76 -4.64 12.31 -11.08
CA ASP A 76 -5.91 12.80 -11.61
C ASP A 76 -5.77 14.16 -12.29
N LYS A 77 -6.89 14.70 -12.78
CA LYS A 77 -6.95 16.01 -13.46
C LYS A 77 -6.58 17.21 -12.56
N LYS A 78 -6.39 16.99 -11.26
CA LYS A 78 -6.01 18.01 -10.28
C LYS A 78 -4.62 17.72 -9.69
N ASP A 79 -3.81 16.92 -10.38
CA ASP A 79 -2.48 16.46 -9.95
C ASP A 79 -2.45 15.74 -8.58
N ARG A 80 -3.56 15.14 -8.15
CA ARG A 80 -3.59 14.34 -6.91
C ARG A 80 -3.06 12.94 -7.21
N LYS A 81 -2.09 12.48 -6.40
CA LYS A 81 -1.49 11.13 -6.49
C LYS A 81 -2.45 10.09 -5.91
N ASN A 82 -2.96 9.19 -6.75
CA ASN A 82 -3.75 8.03 -6.35
C ASN A 82 -2.88 6.77 -6.41
N LYS A 83 -2.93 5.94 -5.36
CA LYS A 83 -2.22 4.67 -5.27
C LYS A 83 -3.21 3.52 -5.39
N PHE A 84 -2.83 2.50 -6.15
CA PHE A 84 -3.57 1.25 -6.31
C PHE A 84 -2.64 0.11 -5.92
N ASN A 85 -3.03 -0.66 -4.91
CA ASN A 85 -2.25 -1.78 -4.40
C ASN A 85 -2.98 -3.08 -4.75
N PHE A 86 -2.25 -4.01 -5.35
CA PHE A 86 -2.72 -5.34 -5.70
C PHE A 86 -1.80 -6.36 -5.03
N SER A 87 -2.38 -7.27 -4.26
CA SER A 87 -1.65 -8.28 -3.50
C SER A 87 -2.19 -9.66 -3.84
N VAL A 88 -1.29 -10.59 -4.17
CA VAL A 88 -1.62 -12.01 -4.37
C VAL A 88 -0.64 -12.87 -3.59
N GLY A 89 -1.16 -13.77 -2.77
CA GLY A 89 -0.38 -14.66 -1.93
C GLY A 89 -0.73 -16.12 -2.16
N ILE A 90 0.28 -16.99 -2.04
CA ILE A 90 0.12 -18.45 -1.97
C ILE A 90 0.87 -18.92 -0.72
N ASP A 91 0.13 -19.61 0.15
CA ASP A 91 0.63 -20.12 1.42
C ASP A 91 0.48 -21.65 1.46
N HIS A 92 1.49 -22.30 2.02
CA HIS A 92 1.50 -23.74 2.23
C HIS A 92 1.85 -24.03 3.69
N TYR A 93 0.81 -24.36 4.45
CA TYR A 93 0.89 -24.69 5.85
C TYR A 93 0.72 -26.21 6.05
N THR A 94 1.61 -26.82 6.82
CA THR A 94 1.52 -28.21 7.27
C THR A 94 1.85 -28.29 8.75
N SER A 95 1.09 -29.08 9.50
CA SER A 95 1.34 -29.30 10.92
C SER A 95 0.89 -30.70 11.36
N ALA A 96 1.74 -31.37 12.14
CA ALA A 96 1.45 -32.67 12.75
C ALA A 96 0.24 -32.62 13.70
N SER A 97 0.00 -31.48 14.35
CA SER A 97 -1.18 -31.30 15.20
C SER A 97 -2.45 -31.10 14.40
N SER A 98 -2.36 -30.48 13.21
CA SER A 98 -3.54 -30.22 12.37
C SER A 98 -4.16 -31.52 11.82
N ASP A 99 -3.34 -32.56 11.61
CA ASP A 99 -3.80 -33.89 11.18
C ASP A 99 -4.57 -34.64 12.29
N MET A 100 -4.39 -34.28 13.56
CA MET A 100 -5.10 -34.88 14.70
C MET A 100 -6.35 -34.10 15.11
N ILE A 101 -6.64 -32.95 14.48
CA ILE A 101 -7.85 -32.18 14.73
C ILE A 101 -8.97 -32.72 13.84
N ASP A 102 -9.89 -33.49 14.43
CA ASP A 102 -11.11 -33.93 13.74
C ASP A 102 -12.03 -32.72 13.51
N LEU A 103 -12.26 -32.38 12.25
CA LEU A 103 -13.17 -31.31 11.81
C LEU A 103 -14.64 -31.78 11.73
N LYS A 104 -14.94 -33.05 12.04
CA LYS A 104 -16.33 -33.52 12.06
C LYS A 104 -17.05 -33.05 13.33
N VAL A 105 -17.81 -31.98 13.17
CA VAL A 105 -18.97 -31.70 14.03
C VAL A 105 -20.08 -32.70 13.65
N HIS A 106 -20.49 -33.56 14.58
CA HIS A 106 -21.72 -34.36 14.49
C HIS A 106 -22.94 -33.49 14.74
#